data_AF-A0A937JK73-F1
#
_entry.id   AF-A0A937JK73-F1
#
_cell.length_a   1.000
_cell.length_b   1.000
_cell.length_c   1.000
_cell.angle_alpha   90.00
_cell.angle_beta   90.00
_cell.angle_gamma   90.00
#
_symmetry.space_group_name_H-M   'P 1'
#
loop_
_entity.id
_entity.type
_entity.pdbx_description
1 polymer ?
#
loop_
_entity_poly.entity_id
_entity_poly.type
_entity_poly.pdbx_seq_one_letter_code
_entity_poly.pdbx_strand_id
1 'polypeptide(L)' 'MEAALLKDRAGGLFDGCVVDVGEHRPTRGTVQVISPAVIGRIEGEHLPLGVRLRVRLTRAEPGSAKILFTPA' A
#
# COMPACT_ATOMS: atom_id res chain seq x y z
N MET A 1 -3.06 -15.55 9.65
CA MET A 1 -1.65 -15.34 9.25
C MET A 1 -1.62 -15.00 7.78
N GLU A 2 -1.33 -13.75 7.38
CA GLU A 2 -1.22 -13.36 5.94
C GLU A 2 0.04 -12.53 5.60
N ALA A 3 0.76 -12.01 6.60
CA ALA A 3 1.97 -11.19 6.37
C ALA A 3 3.17 -11.96 5.78
N ALA A 4 3.17 -13.30 5.86
CA ALA A 4 4.26 -14.14 5.36
C ALA A 4 4.29 -14.26 3.82
N LEU A 5 3.17 -14.00 3.13
CA LEU A 5 3.06 -14.12 1.67
C LEU A 5 3.64 -12.93 0.90
N LEU A 6 3.89 -11.80 1.57
CA LEU A 6 4.47 -10.59 0.96
C LEU A 6 6.00 -10.58 0.93
N LYS A 7 6.66 -11.53 1.59
CA LYS A 7 8.13 -11.58 1.69
C LYS A 7 8.84 -11.73 0.33
N ASP A 8 8.15 -12.25 -0.69
CA ASP A 8 8.74 -12.54 -2.01
C ASP A 8 8.39 -11.51 -3.10
N ARG A 9 7.70 -10.41 -2.78
CA ARG A 9 7.10 -9.51 -3.80
C ARG A 9 7.52 -8.04 -3.73
N ALA A 10 8.70 -7.71 -3.21
CA ALA A 10 9.22 -6.35 -3.38
C ALA A 10 9.34 -6.04 -4.89
N GLY A 11 8.68 -4.97 -5.34
CA GLY A 11 8.54 -4.61 -6.76
C GLY A 11 7.27 -5.13 -7.45
N GLY A 12 6.49 -6.00 -6.81
CA GLY A 12 5.24 -6.53 -7.34
C GLY A 12 4.12 -5.49 -7.38
N LEU A 13 3.22 -5.67 -8.36
CA LEU A 13 2.00 -4.88 -8.51
C LEU A 13 0.82 -5.60 -7.86
N PHE A 14 -0.02 -4.84 -7.17
CA PHE A 14 -1.18 -5.35 -6.45
C PHE A 14 -2.37 -4.43 -6.68
N ASP A 15 -3.57 -5.00 -6.66
CA ASP A 15 -4.80 -4.21 -6.62
C ASP A 15 -5.10 -3.80 -5.19
N GLY A 16 -5.26 -2.50 -4.96
CA GLY A 16 -5.57 -1.93 -3.66
C GLY A 16 -6.58 -0.80 -3.74
N CYS A 17 -7.09 -0.39 -2.59
CA CYS A 17 -7.99 0.74 -2.44
C CYS A 17 -7.40 1.70 -1.40
N VAL A 18 -7.30 3.00 -1.72
CA VAL A 18 -6.92 3.99 -0.71
C VAL A 18 -8.09 4.16 0.23
N VAL A 19 -7.89 3.83 1.50
CA VAL A 19 -8.92 3.90 2.55
C VAL A 19 -8.79 5.15 3.40
N ASP A 20 -7.62 5.80 3.36
CA ASP A 20 -7.34 7.02 4.12
C ASP A 20 -6.26 7.85 3.41
N VAL A 21 -6.38 9.18 3.46
CA VAL A 21 -5.38 10.13 2.97
C VAL A 21 -5.24 11.21 4.02
N GLY A 22 -3.99 11.53 4.40
CA GLY A 22 -3.75 12.53 5.44
C GLY A 22 -4.21 13.92 5.01
N GLU A 23 -5.11 14.54 5.77
CA GLU A 23 -5.64 15.88 5.47
C GLU A 23 -4.54 16.95 5.39
N HIS A 24 -3.54 16.86 6.27
CA HIS A 24 -2.39 17.78 6.29
C HIS A 24 -1.26 17.37 5.34
N ARG A 25 -1.29 16.14 4.81
CA ARG A 25 -0.25 15.57 3.94
C ARG A 25 -0.92 14.70 2.89
N PRO A 26 -1.52 15.29 1.84
CA PRO A 26 -2.25 14.55 0.81
C PRO A 26 -1.36 13.60 0.00
N THR A 27 -0.04 13.71 0.16
CA THR A 27 0.93 12.82 -0.46
C THR A 27 1.14 11.50 0.29
N ARG A 28 0.51 11.33 1.46
CA ARG A 28 0.59 10.14 2.30
C ARG A 28 -0.80 9.62 2.64
N GLY A 29 -0.96 8.31 2.58
CA GLY A 29 -2.21 7.67 2.94
C GLY A 29 -2.04 6.22 3.34
N THR A 30 -3.19 5.56 3.44
CA THR A 30 -3.30 4.13 3.75
C THR A 30 -4.00 3.44 2.61
N VAL A 31 -3.39 2.36 2.11
CA VAL A 31 -3.99 1.50 1.09
C VAL A 31 -4.29 0.13 1.70
N GLN A 32 -5.46 -0.39 1.38
CA GLN A 32 -5.82 -1.78 1.61
C GLN A 32 -5.62 -2.56 0.32
N VAL A 33 -4.68 -3.51 0.33
CA VAL A 33 -4.50 -4.47 -0.75
C VAL A 33 -5.60 -5.53 -0.65
N ILE A 34 -6.19 -5.89 -1.78
CA ILE A 34 -7.31 -6.83 -1.85
C ILE A 34 -6.82 -8.27 -1.73
N SER A 35 -5.69 -8.58 -2.38
CA SER A 35 -5.08 -9.91 -2.32
C SER A 35 -3.54 -9.78 -2.39
N PRO A 36 -2.82 -10.06 -1.30
CA PRO A 36 -3.33 -10.49 0.02
C PRO A 36 -4.07 -9.36 0.77
N ALA A 37 -4.96 -9.71 1.72
CA ALA A 37 -5.77 -8.73 2.45
C ALA A 37 -4.92 -7.99 3.51
N VAL A 38 -4.09 -7.06 3.05
CA VAL A 38 -3.09 -6.37 3.87
C VAL A 38 -3.23 -4.87 3.77
N ILE A 39 -3.08 -4.20 4.91
CA ILE A 39 -3.04 -2.74 5.00
C ILE A 39 -1.59 -2.28 5.02
N GLY A 40 -1.26 -1.27 4.21
CA GLY A 40 0.05 -0.64 4.22
C GLY A 40 -0.02 0.85 3.93
N ARG A 41 1.12 1.53 4.12
CA ARG A 41 1.22 2.96 3.79
C ARG A 41 1.43 3.13 2.31
N ILE A 42 0.83 4.17 1.74
CA ILE A 42 1.04 4.58 0.36
C ILE A 42 1.54 6.02 0.31
N GLU A 43 2.48 6.29 -0.58
CA GLU A 43 2.99 7.63 -0.88
C GLU A 43 2.88 7.91 -2.38
N GLY A 44 2.44 9.12 -2.74
CA GLY A 44 2.29 9.56 -4.13
C GLY A 44 1.66 10.95 -4.21
N GLU A 45 1.83 11.68 -5.32
CA GLU A 45 1.33 13.06 -5.43
C GLU A 45 -0.21 13.17 -5.39
N HIS A 46 -0.92 12.19 -5.95
CA HIS A 46 -2.38 12.14 -5.93
C HIS A 46 -2.86 10.76 -5.49
N LEU A 47 -3.40 10.68 -4.27
CA LEU A 47 -3.96 9.46 -3.70
C LEU A 47 -5.50 9.50 -3.81
N PRO A 48 -6.11 8.71 -4.72
CA PRO A 48 -7.55 8.75 -4.92
C PRO A 48 -8.27 7.94 -3.83
N LEU A 49 -8.77 8.63 -2.81
CA LEU A 49 -9.52 8.03 -1.70
C LEU A 49 -10.78 7.29 -2.20
N GLY A 50 -10.98 6.07 -1.72
CA GLY A 50 -12.12 5.22 -2.06
C GLY A 50 -12.07 4.60 -3.46
N VAL A 51 -11.01 4.83 -4.22
CA VAL A 51 -10.86 4.30 -5.58
C VAL A 51 -9.91 3.10 -5.58
N ARG A 52 -10.28 2.07 -6.36
CA ARG A 52 -9.40 0.93 -6.62
C ARG A 52 -8.33 1.33 -7.63
N LEU A 53 -7.07 1.11 -7.26
CA LEU A 53 -5.92 1.40 -8.09
C LEU A 53 -4.89 0.28 -8.00
N ARG A 54 -3.97 0.28 -8.96
CA ARG A 54 -2.80 -0.58 -8.90
C ARG A 54 -1.71 0.11 -8.07
N VAL A 55 -1.17 -0.63 -7.11
CA VAL A 55 -0.09 -0.17 -6.24
C VAL A 55 1.13 -1.06 -6.38
N ARG A 56 2.30 -0.45 -6.35
CA ARG A 56 3.57 -1.14 -6.36
C ARG A 56 4.12 -1.21 -4.95
N LEU A 57 4.52 -2.40 -4.52
CA LEU A 57 5.22 -2.58 -3.26
C LEU A 57 6.67 -2.11 -3.41
N THR A 58 7.02 -0.97 -2.84
CA THR A 58 8.39 -0.42 -2.92
C THR A 58 9.26 -0.88 -1.76
N ARG A 59 8.67 -1.11 -0.58
CA ARG A 59 9.39 -1.63 0.59
C ARG A 59 8.49 -2.52 1.42
N ALA A 60 8.99 -3.70 1.79
CA ALA A 60 8.36 -4.57 2.78
C ALA A 60 9.44 -5.03 3.77
N GLU A 61 9.42 -4.50 4.99
CA GLU A 61 10.27 -4.98 6.07
C GLU A 61 9.50 -5.95 6.98
N PRO A 62 9.70 -7.27 6.83
CA PRO A 62 9.02 -8.24 7.67
C PRO A 62 9.45 -8.04 9.13
N GLY A 63 8.46 -7.81 10.00
CA GLY A 63 8.68 -7.61 11.45
C GLY A 63 8.73 -6.15 11.91
N SER A 64 8.87 -5.17 11.01
CA SER A 64 8.90 -3.74 11.39
C SER A 64 7.60 -2.98 11.08
N ALA A 65 6.57 -3.67 10.53
CA ALA A 65 5.33 -3.07 10.02
C ALA A 65 5.54 -1.93 8.99
N LYS A 66 6.77 -1.79 8.46
CA LYS A 66 7.12 -0.81 7.44
C LYS A 66 6.87 -1.43 6.07
N ILE A 67 5.61 -1.30 5.63
CA ILE A 67 5.18 -1.60 4.28
C ILE A 67 4.90 -0.27 3.59
N LEU A 68 5.56 -0.03 2.46
CA LEU A 68 5.40 1.17 1.65
C LEU A 68 4.99 0.79 0.23
N PHE A 69 3.95 1.46 -0.24
CA PHE A 69 3.42 1.36 -1.59
C PHE A 69 3.53 2.70 -2.32
N THR A 70 3.53 2.64 -3.64
CA THR A 70 3.34 3.80 -4.52
C THR A 70 2.27 3.48 -5.56
N PRO A 71 1.51 4.47 -6.06
CA PRO A 71 0.73 4.30 -7.28
C PRO A 71 1.63 3.80 -8.43
N ALA A 72 1.10 2.89 -9.26
CA ALA A 72 1.81 2.32 -10.40
C ALA A 72 1.68 3.14 -11.68
#